data_AF-A0A942N0D4-F1
#
_entry.id   AF-A0A942N0D4-F1
#
_cell.length_a   1.000
_cell.length_b   1.000
_cell.length_c   1.000
_cell.angle_alpha   90.00
_cell.angle_beta   90.00
_cell.angle_gamma   90.00
#
_symmetry.space_group_name_H-M   'P 1'
#
loop_
_entity.id
_entity.type
_entity.pdbx_description
1 polymer ?
#
loop_
_entity_poly.entity_id
_entity_poly.type
_entity_poly.pdbx_seq_one_letter_code
_entity_poly.pdbx_strand_id
1 'polypeptide(L)'
;MHVFLDKYSVAMAAIVLKNAKWFRESVDSPGFEEHLNNIKLTLPKFKGEGFYEVEAESLAGNLDPAFHVAKWLGPEYPTIIYHHGNNERPFNYGATSKNSFKLIFLSKKDMFDANLISLRAPFHKQSMKFYLDKIGKLSNFTAMLSVSVKMVEALVQDLKSNRNDTMKILKLSESFLFPQENVWLVR
;
A
#
# COMPACT_ATOMS: atom_id res chain seq x y z
N MET A 1 -9.81 12.87 21.88
CA MET A 1 -8.55 13.64 21.64
C MET A 1 -7.86 13.24 20.33
N HIS A 2 -7.82 11.96 19.95
CA HIS A 2 -7.21 11.49 18.69
C HIS A 2 -7.89 12.01 17.39
N VAL A 3 -9.23 12.05 17.31
CA VAL A 3 -9.95 12.52 16.11
C VAL A 3 -9.64 13.99 15.74
N PHE A 4 -9.37 14.84 16.72
CA PHE A 4 -9.08 16.26 16.50
C PHE A 4 -7.64 16.47 16.02
N LEU A 5 -6.68 15.73 16.59
CA LEU A 5 -5.28 15.75 16.19
C LEU A 5 -5.09 15.19 14.77
N ASP A 6 -5.84 14.16 14.40
CA ASP A 6 -5.83 13.61 13.04
C ASP A 6 -6.34 14.63 12.03
N LYS A 7 -7.49 15.28 12.31
CA LYS A 7 -8.05 16.33 11.43
C LYS A 7 -7.10 17.52 11.28
N TYR A 8 -6.44 17.93 12.37
CA TYR A 8 -5.51 19.07 12.35
C TYR A 8 -4.22 18.75 11.57
N SER A 9 -3.63 17.58 11.81
CA SER A 9 -2.41 17.15 11.12
C SER A 9 -2.64 16.99 9.62
N VAL A 10 -3.81 16.46 9.25
CA VAL A 10 -4.23 16.31 7.86
C VAL A 10 -4.52 17.66 7.20
N ALA A 11 -5.17 18.60 7.92
CA ALA A 11 -5.39 19.95 7.42
C ALA A 11 -4.08 20.73 7.21
N MET A 12 -3.11 20.59 8.11
CA MET A 12 -1.79 21.20 7.98
C MET A 12 -0.98 20.59 6.83
N ALA A 13 -1.01 19.26 6.67
CA ALA A 13 -0.45 18.60 5.50
C ALA A 13 -1.14 19.09 4.21
N ALA A 14 -2.47 19.28 4.23
CA ALA A 14 -3.23 19.77 3.10
C ALA A 14 -2.85 21.19 2.66
N ILE A 15 -2.54 22.09 3.61
CA ILE A 15 -2.07 23.45 3.29
C ILE A 15 -0.72 23.42 2.57
N VAL A 16 0.23 22.60 3.05
CA VAL A 16 1.54 22.41 2.41
C VAL A 16 1.39 21.76 1.03
N LEU A 17 0.45 20.83 0.90
CA LEU A 17 0.15 20.08 -0.32
C LEU A 17 -0.75 20.85 -1.33
N LYS A 18 -1.37 21.97 -0.94
CA LYS A 18 -2.25 22.79 -1.80
C LYS A 18 -1.49 23.35 -3.01
N ASN A 19 -0.20 23.65 -2.86
CA ASN A 19 0.69 24.05 -3.95
C ASN A 19 1.01 22.90 -4.93
N ALA A 20 0.72 21.65 -4.55
CA ALA A 20 0.99 20.44 -5.34
C ALA A 20 -0.27 19.85 -6.04
N LYS A 21 -1.41 20.56 -6.03
CA LYS A 21 -2.74 20.13 -6.54
C LYS A 21 -3.48 19.08 -5.70
N TRP A 22 -3.00 18.76 -4.50
CA TRP A 22 -3.66 17.81 -3.60
C TRP A 22 -4.81 18.47 -2.88
N PHE A 23 -5.87 17.72 -2.62
CA PHE A 23 -7.05 18.17 -1.86
C PHE A 23 -7.69 19.46 -2.39
N ARG A 24 -7.43 19.78 -3.66
CA ARG A 24 -7.88 21.00 -4.33
C ARG A 24 -9.40 21.06 -4.45
N GLU A 25 -10.07 19.91 -4.44
CA GLU A 25 -11.52 19.78 -4.59
C GLU A 25 -12.22 19.74 -3.24
N SER A 26 -11.65 19.02 -2.25
CA SER A 26 -12.18 19.00 -0.89
C SER A 26 -11.15 18.46 0.11
N VAL A 27 -11.18 19.04 1.31
CA VAL A 27 -10.47 18.57 2.51
C VAL A 27 -11.38 17.83 3.49
N ASP A 28 -12.63 17.56 3.10
CA ASP A 28 -13.56 16.79 3.92
C ASP A 28 -13.29 15.30 3.75
N SER A 29 -13.26 14.57 4.87
CA SER A 29 -13.10 13.13 4.89
C SER A 29 -13.64 12.55 6.20
N PRO A 30 -14.30 11.37 6.14
CA PRO A 30 -14.38 10.46 7.28
C PRO A 30 -12.99 10.22 7.89
N GLY A 31 -12.95 9.89 9.18
CA GLY A 31 -11.70 9.50 9.85
C GLY A 31 -11.19 8.13 9.38
N PHE A 32 -9.92 7.81 9.67
CA PHE A 32 -9.33 6.51 9.30
C PHE A 32 -10.12 5.33 9.86
N GLU A 33 -10.56 5.40 11.12
CA GLU A 33 -11.38 4.37 11.76
C GLU A 33 -12.67 4.08 10.98
N GLU A 34 -13.37 5.14 10.57
CA GLU A 34 -14.60 5.02 9.79
C GLU A 34 -14.35 4.41 8.41
N HIS A 35 -13.28 4.85 7.72
CA HIS A 35 -12.84 4.22 6.47
C HIS A 35 -12.52 2.74 6.66
N LEU A 36 -11.73 2.39 7.69
CA LEU A 36 -11.30 1.01 7.96
C LEU A 36 -12.49 0.09 8.27
N ASN A 37 -13.50 0.57 8.99
CA ASN A 37 -14.70 -0.19 9.32
C ASN A 37 -15.63 -0.41 8.13
N ASN A 38 -15.52 0.42 7.08
CA ASN A 38 -16.36 0.36 5.89
C ASN A 38 -15.64 -0.19 4.65
N ILE A 39 -14.44 -0.75 4.82
CA ILE A 39 -13.75 -1.45 3.72
C ILE A 39 -14.15 -2.91 3.70
N LYS A 40 -14.63 -3.38 2.54
CA LYS A 40 -14.73 -4.80 2.23
C LYS A 40 -13.70 -5.13 1.16
N LEU A 41 -12.81 -6.07 1.48
CA LEU A 41 -11.73 -6.49 0.62
C LEU A 41 -11.66 -8.01 0.64
N THR A 42 -11.64 -8.62 -0.55
CA THR A 42 -11.51 -10.07 -0.70
C THR A 42 -10.21 -10.36 -1.44
N LEU A 43 -9.31 -11.10 -0.79
CA LEU A 43 -8.09 -11.53 -1.47
C LEU A 43 -8.37 -12.70 -2.42
N PRO A 44 -7.83 -12.67 -3.64
CA PRO A 44 -7.80 -13.86 -4.49
C PRO A 44 -6.89 -14.92 -3.87
N LYS A 45 -7.23 -16.19 -4.06
CA LYS A 45 -6.31 -17.28 -3.73
C LYS A 45 -5.08 -17.19 -4.63
N PHE A 46 -3.90 -17.23 -4.04
CA PHE A 46 -2.63 -17.30 -4.76
C PHE A 46 -1.82 -18.51 -4.27
N LYS A 47 -1.06 -19.13 -5.18
CA LYS A 47 -0.26 -20.35 -4.90
C LYS A 47 1.17 -20.25 -5.40
N GLY A 48 1.57 -19.11 -5.94
CA GLY A 48 2.85 -18.95 -6.60
C GLY A 48 3.09 -17.51 -7.03
N GLU A 49 4.12 -17.36 -7.86
CA GLU A 49 4.49 -16.07 -8.45
C GLU A 49 3.42 -15.58 -9.43
N GLY A 50 3.22 -14.26 -9.48
CA GLY A 50 2.22 -13.67 -10.36
C GLY A 50 1.68 -12.33 -9.87
N PHE A 51 0.85 -11.71 -10.71
CA PHE A 51 0.12 -10.48 -10.41
C PHE A 51 -1.32 -10.83 -10.05
N TYR A 52 -1.79 -10.26 -8.93
CA TYR A 52 -3.08 -10.54 -8.35
C TYR A 52 -3.82 -9.22 -8.13
N GLU A 53 -4.88 -9.02 -8.90
CA GLU A 53 -5.77 -7.87 -8.75
C GLU A 53 -6.75 -8.12 -7.60
N VAL A 54 -7.05 -7.08 -6.84
CA VAL A 54 -7.92 -7.11 -5.66
C VAL A 54 -8.98 -6.03 -5.83
N GLU A 55 -10.22 -6.37 -5.53
CA GLU A 55 -11.31 -5.40 -5.48
C GLU A 55 -11.58 -5.02 -4.02
N ALA A 56 -11.71 -3.72 -3.77
CA ALA A 56 -12.04 -3.18 -2.46
C ALA A 56 -13.21 -2.20 -2.53
N GLU A 57 -14.32 -2.51 -1.86
CA GLU A 57 -15.41 -1.57 -1.63
C GLU A 57 -15.00 -0.62 -0.49
N SER A 58 -15.24 0.68 -0.64
CA SER A 58 -14.92 1.70 0.37
C SER A 58 -15.92 2.86 0.34
N LEU A 59 -15.81 3.77 1.31
CA LEU A 59 -16.58 5.03 1.32
C LEU A 59 -16.25 5.96 0.12
N ALA A 60 -15.12 5.75 -0.55
CA ALA A 60 -14.74 6.46 -1.77
C ALA A 60 -15.19 5.73 -3.06
N GLY A 61 -16.00 4.68 -2.93
CA GLY A 61 -16.39 3.78 -4.01
C GLY A 61 -15.45 2.58 -4.15
N ASN A 62 -15.53 1.90 -5.28
CA ASN A 62 -14.71 0.72 -5.58
C ASN A 62 -13.29 1.13 -5.94
N LEU A 63 -12.33 0.47 -5.31
CA LEU A 63 -10.90 0.70 -5.43
C LEU A 63 -10.19 -0.55 -5.96
N ASP A 64 -9.05 -0.34 -6.63
CA ASP A 64 -8.33 -1.35 -7.43
C ASP A 64 -6.90 -1.64 -6.93
N PRO A 65 -6.71 -1.95 -5.64
CA PRO A 65 -5.41 -2.40 -5.15
C PRO A 65 -4.99 -3.70 -5.84
N ALA A 66 -3.70 -4.00 -5.79
CA ALA A 66 -3.19 -5.25 -6.33
C ALA A 66 -1.88 -5.62 -5.63
N PHE A 67 -1.47 -6.88 -5.76
CA PHE A 67 -0.16 -7.33 -5.31
C PHE A 67 0.51 -8.20 -6.37
N HIS A 68 1.84 -8.25 -6.31
CA HIS A 68 2.68 -9.07 -7.17
C HIS A 68 3.57 -9.93 -6.28
N VAL A 69 3.39 -11.24 -6.38
CA VAL A 69 4.27 -12.24 -5.77
C VAL A 69 5.45 -12.41 -6.71
N ALA A 70 6.57 -11.75 -6.40
CA ALA A 70 7.76 -11.71 -7.23
C ALA A 70 8.72 -12.88 -6.99
N LYS A 71 8.61 -13.51 -5.82
CA LYS A 71 9.33 -14.72 -5.43
C LYS A 71 8.45 -15.54 -4.50
N TRP A 72 8.23 -16.80 -4.81
CA TRP A 72 7.47 -17.73 -3.95
C TRP A 72 8.25 -19.04 -3.74
N LEU A 73 8.77 -19.20 -2.54
CA LEU A 73 9.49 -20.40 -2.10
C LEU A 73 8.59 -21.38 -1.35
N GLY A 74 7.45 -20.93 -0.85
CA GLY A 74 6.50 -21.74 -0.08
C GLY A 74 6.01 -21.04 1.20
N PRO A 75 4.95 -21.59 1.82
CA PRO A 75 4.40 -21.07 3.07
C PRO A 75 5.32 -21.25 4.28
N GLU A 76 6.51 -21.81 4.18
CA GLU A 76 7.45 -21.98 5.30
C GLU A 76 8.52 -20.88 5.35
N TYR A 77 8.80 -20.20 4.24
CA TYR A 77 9.85 -19.18 4.13
C TYR A 77 9.38 -17.79 4.60
N PRO A 78 10.20 -16.96 5.26
CA PRO A 78 9.78 -15.60 5.65
C PRO A 78 9.27 -14.79 4.45
N THR A 79 8.33 -13.88 4.66
CA THR A 79 7.73 -13.08 3.56
C THR A 79 7.98 -11.59 3.77
N ILE A 80 8.58 -10.95 2.78
CA ILE A 80 8.72 -9.48 2.72
C ILE A 80 7.55 -8.92 1.92
N ILE A 81 6.81 -7.99 2.53
CA ILE A 81 5.72 -7.26 1.87
C ILE A 81 6.15 -5.81 1.69
N TYR A 82 6.41 -5.43 0.44
CA TYR A 82 6.85 -4.10 0.07
C TYR A 82 5.68 -3.22 -0.39
N HIS A 83 5.51 -2.06 0.24
CA HIS A 83 4.55 -1.05 -0.21
C HIS A 83 5.31 0.11 -0.86
N HIS A 84 5.02 0.39 -2.12
CA HIS A 84 5.71 1.45 -2.87
C HIS A 84 5.54 2.84 -2.25
N GLY A 85 6.48 3.73 -2.59
CA GLY A 85 6.43 5.15 -2.28
C GLY A 85 5.53 5.94 -3.23
N ASN A 86 5.26 7.21 -2.86
CA ASN A 86 4.24 8.05 -3.49
C ASN A 86 4.48 8.40 -4.98
N ASN A 87 5.74 8.40 -5.43
CA ASN A 87 6.11 8.76 -6.81
C ASN A 87 6.61 7.55 -7.61
N GLU A 88 6.38 6.33 -7.12
CA GLU A 88 6.73 5.11 -7.82
C GLU A 88 5.62 4.68 -8.79
N ARG A 89 6.00 3.93 -9.82
CA ARG A 89 5.06 3.18 -10.67
C ARG A 89 5.14 1.71 -10.27
N PRO A 90 4.22 1.20 -9.44
CA PRO A 90 4.20 -0.20 -9.05
C PRO A 90 4.12 -1.09 -10.29
N PHE A 91 4.76 -2.26 -10.21
CA PHE A 91 4.78 -3.27 -11.27
C PHE A 91 5.48 -2.85 -12.57
N ASN A 92 6.10 -1.68 -12.63
CA ASN A 92 6.96 -1.29 -13.73
C ASN A 92 8.43 -1.62 -13.42
N TYR A 93 8.89 -2.76 -13.92
CA TYR A 93 10.25 -3.27 -13.68
C TYR A 93 11.18 -3.17 -14.90
N GLY A 94 10.81 -2.38 -15.92
CA GLY A 94 11.62 -2.20 -17.13
C GLY A 94 13.05 -1.74 -16.83
N ALA A 95 13.99 -1.97 -17.75
CA ALA A 95 15.42 -1.71 -17.52
C ALA A 95 15.72 -0.31 -16.97
N THR A 96 15.03 0.72 -17.48
CA THR A 96 15.20 2.13 -17.12
C THR A 96 14.23 2.63 -16.05
N SER A 97 13.39 1.75 -15.48
CA SER A 97 12.41 2.16 -14.48
C SER A 97 13.08 2.54 -13.16
N LYS A 98 12.69 3.69 -12.61
CA LYS A 98 13.02 4.09 -11.24
C LYS A 98 11.97 3.48 -10.32
N ASN A 99 12.22 2.26 -9.87
CA ASN A 99 11.34 1.50 -8.99
C ASN A 99 12.17 0.94 -7.83
N SER A 100 11.85 1.35 -6.60
CA SER A 100 12.66 1.06 -5.42
C SER A 100 12.56 -0.42 -5.06
N PHE A 101 11.39 -1.06 -5.23
CA PHE A 101 11.25 -2.51 -5.08
C PHE A 101 12.22 -3.28 -6.00
N LYS A 102 12.34 -2.84 -7.26
CA LYS A 102 13.25 -3.45 -8.22
C LYS A 102 14.71 -3.36 -7.75
N LEU A 103 15.13 -2.16 -7.36
CA LEU A 103 16.51 -1.86 -7.00
C LEU A 103 16.95 -2.51 -5.69
N ILE A 104 16.04 -2.58 -4.71
CA ILE A 104 16.34 -3.10 -3.38
C ILE A 104 16.21 -4.63 -3.36
N PHE A 105 15.11 -5.17 -3.91
CA PHE A 105 14.78 -6.58 -3.77
C PHE A 105 14.88 -7.35 -5.08
N LEU A 106 14.17 -6.93 -6.14
CA LEU A 106 14.00 -7.78 -7.33
C LEU A 106 15.33 -8.11 -8.01
N SER A 107 16.24 -7.14 -8.12
CA SER A 107 17.57 -7.35 -8.72
C SER A 107 18.50 -8.24 -7.89
N LYS A 108 18.14 -8.50 -6.63
CA LYS A 108 18.90 -9.30 -5.66
C LYS A 108 18.08 -10.46 -5.11
N LYS A 109 16.96 -10.82 -5.74
CA LYS A 109 15.96 -11.77 -5.21
C LYS A 109 16.54 -13.16 -4.93
N ASP A 110 17.62 -13.52 -5.61
CA ASP A 110 18.29 -14.82 -5.46
C ASP A 110 19.39 -14.81 -4.38
N MET A 111 19.62 -13.67 -3.70
CA MET A 111 20.62 -13.53 -2.63
C MET A 111 20.08 -13.84 -1.22
N PHE A 112 18.78 -14.13 -1.07
CA PHE A 112 18.17 -14.41 0.24
C PHE A 112 16.94 -15.32 0.09
N ASP A 113 16.67 -16.11 1.14
CA ASP A 113 15.58 -17.09 1.15
C ASP A 113 14.33 -16.53 1.83
N ALA A 114 13.61 -15.68 1.08
CA ALA A 114 12.32 -15.14 1.49
C ALA A 114 11.37 -15.04 0.31
N ASN A 115 10.07 -15.16 0.58
CA ASN A 115 9.02 -14.76 -0.35
C ASN A 115 9.04 -13.24 -0.52
N LEU A 116 8.72 -12.77 -1.72
CA LEU A 116 8.66 -11.34 -2.04
C LEU A 116 7.29 -10.99 -2.59
N ILE A 117 6.59 -10.08 -1.92
CA ILE A 117 5.31 -9.54 -2.36
C ILE A 117 5.43 -8.02 -2.44
N SER A 118 5.20 -7.45 -3.63
CA SER A 118 5.11 -6.00 -3.82
C SER A 118 3.66 -5.58 -4.00
N LEU A 119 3.27 -4.46 -3.41
CA LEU A 119 1.90 -3.95 -3.47
C LEU A 119 1.76 -2.81 -4.46
N ARG A 120 0.54 -2.63 -5.00
CA ARG A 120 0.07 -1.44 -5.70
C ARG A 120 -1.11 -0.88 -4.93
N ALA A 121 -0.96 0.34 -4.42
CA ALA A 121 -2.06 1.06 -3.78
C ALA A 121 -3.15 1.42 -4.81
N PRO A 122 -4.40 1.66 -4.38
CA PRO A 122 -5.44 2.19 -5.26
C PRO A 122 -4.99 3.43 -6.05
N PHE A 123 -5.59 3.65 -7.22
CA PHE A 123 -5.30 4.76 -8.14
C PHE A 123 -3.92 4.76 -8.81
N HIS A 124 -3.04 3.80 -8.48
CA HIS A 124 -1.71 3.66 -9.11
C HIS A 124 -1.71 2.71 -10.32
N LYS A 125 -2.88 2.24 -10.75
CA LYS A 125 -3.06 1.44 -11.97
C LYS A 125 -3.01 2.31 -13.23
N GLN A 126 -3.64 3.48 -13.20
CA GLN A 126 -3.71 4.39 -14.35
C GLN A 126 -2.56 5.42 -14.35
N SER A 127 -2.69 6.45 -15.20
CA SER A 127 -1.70 7.51 -15.36
C SER A 127 -1.56 8.39 -14.11
N MET A 128 -0.41 9.08 -14.00
CA MET A 128 -0.18 10.11 -12.97
C MET A 128 -1.26 11.20 -12.97
N LYS A 129 -1.82 11.55 -14.14
CA LYS A 129 -2.92 12.51 -14.24
C LYS A 129 -4.18 11.99 -13.53
N PHE A 130 -4.51 10.72 -13.71
CA PHE A 130 -5.64 10.08 -13.02
C PHE A 130 -5.42 10.05 -11.51
N TYR A 131 -4.22 9.66 -11.07
CA TYR A 131 -3.85 9.68 -9.66
C TYR A 131 -4.04 11.07 -9.05
N LEU A 132 -3.45 12.11 -9.66
CA LEU A 132 -3.54 13.51 -9.21
C LEU A 132 -4.99 14.02 -9.15
N ASP A 133 -5.83 13.58 -10.09
CA ASP A 133 -7.26 13.91 -10.09
C ASP A 133 -7.96 13.28 -8.87
N LYS A 134 -7.71 11.98 -8.61
CA LYS A 134 -8.31 11.27 -7.48
C LYS A 134 -7.90 11.83 -6.13
N ILE A 135 -6.62 12.15 -5.92
CA ILE A 135 -6.15 12.75 -4.66
C ILE A 135 -6.53 14.23 -4.52
N GLY A 136 -7.25 14.80 -5.49
CA GLY A 136 -7.89 16.10 -5.37
C GLY A 136 -8.91 16.17 -4.23
N LYS A 137 -9.38 15.03 -3.70
CA LYS A 137 -10.24 14.92 -2.52
C LYS A 137 -9.53 14.17 -1.39
N LEU A 138 -9.57 14.73 -0.18
CA LEU A 138 -8.97 14.08 0.98
C LEU A 138 -9.58 12.70 1.25
N SER A 139 -10.90 12.56 1.12
CA SER A 139 -11.60 11.27 1.33
C SER A 139 -11.04 10.14 0.47
N ASN A 140 -10.67 10.41 -0.78
CA ASN A 140 -10.05 9.43 -1.67
C ASN A 140 -8.65 9.04 -1.19
N PHE A 141 -7.85 10.01 -0.75
CA PHE A 141 -6.52 9.74 -0.22
C PHE A 141 -6.58 8.92 1.07
N THR A 142 -7.47 9.27 2.00
CA THR A 142 -7.71 8.51 3.23
C THR A 142 -8.19 7.08 2.91
N ALA A 143 -9.13 6.92 1.98
CA ALA A 143 -9.59 5.61 1.53
C ALA A 143 -8.47 4.77 0.91
N MET A 144 -7.62 5.37 0.06
CA MET A 144 -6.45 4.71 -0.53
C MET A 144 -5.51 4.16 0.54
N LEU A 145 -5.17 4.98 1.55
CA LEU A 145 -4.33 4.56 2.67
C LEU A 145 -4.99 3.45 3.50
N SER A 146 -6.28 3.59 3.82
CA SER A 146 -7.03 2.59 4.59
C SER A 146 -7.13 1.25 3.84
N VAL A 147 -7.36 1.26 2.53
CA VAL A 147 -7.35 0.05 1.70
C VAL A 147 -5.96 -0.59 1.64
N SER A 148 -4.90 0.20 1.52
CA SER A 148 -3.53 -0.32 1.60
C SER A 148 -3.25 -1.02 2.94
N VAL A 149 -3.74 -0.46 4.07
CA VAL A 149 -3.64 -1.11 5.39
C VAL A 149 -4.43 -2.43 5.40
N LYS A 150 -5.70 -2.40 4.98
CA LYS A 150 -6.54 -3.62 4.92
C LYS A 150 -5.97 -4.70 4.03
N MET A 151 -5.34 -4.34 2.91
CA MET A 151 -4.70 -5.31 2.03
C MET A 151 -3.48 -5.95 2.68
N VAL A 152 -2.64 -5.16 3.36
CA VAL A 152 -1.50 -5.70 4.13
C VAL A 152 -2.00 -6.63 5.23
N GLU A 153 -2.99 -6.19 6.02
CA GLU A 153 -3.58 -7.02 7.08
C GLU A 153 -4.14 -8.33 6.54
N ALA A 154 -4.91 -8.28 5.45
CA ALA A 154 -5.48 -9.46 4.83
C ALA A 154 -4.39 -10.43 4.33
N LEU A 155 -3.33 -9.91 3.68
CA LEU A 155 -2.22 -10.74 3.20
C LEU A 155 -1.49 -11.39 4.37
N VAL A 156 -1.27 -10.63 5.45
CA VAL A 156 -0.65 -11.13 6.66
C VAL A 156 -1.49 -12.24 7.30
N GLN A 157 -2.81 -12.06 7.40
CA GLN A 157 -3.70 -13.07 7.95
C GLN A 157 -3.76 -14.34 7.08
N ASP A 158 -3.82 -14.19 5.75
CA ASP A 158 -3.77 -15.31 4.82
C ASP A 158 -2.45 -16.09 4.94
N LEU A 159 -1.32 -15.38 4.99
CA LEU A 159 0.01 -16.01 5.17
C LEU A 159 0.16 -16.68 6.55
N LYS A 160 -0.42 -16.12 7.62
CA LYS A 160 -0.42 -16.72 8.96
C LYS A 160 -1.30 -17.98 9.03
N SER A 161 -2.49 -17.94 8.44
CA SER A 161 -3.42 -19.08 8.45
C SER A 161 -2.86 -20.30 7.72
N ASN A 162 -1.91 -20.08 6.81
CA ASN A 162 -1.21 -21.13 6.07
C ASN A 162 0.12 -21.56 6.72
N ARG A 163 0.41 -21.17 7.98
CA ARG A 163 1.69 -21.39 8.68
C ARG A 163 1.55 -21.93 10.10
N ASN A 164 2.59 -22.63 10.56
CA ASN A 164 2.74 -23.10 11.94
C ASN A 164 3.75 -22.28 12.81
N ASP A 165 4.53 -21.36 12.23
CA ASP A 165 5.64 -20.66 12.91
C ASP A 165 5.60 -19.11 12.84
N THR A 166 6.47 -18.46 13.62
CA THR A 166 6.58 -16.98 13.73
C THR A 166 7.05 -16.30 12.44
N MET A 167 6.21 -15.42 11.88
CA MET A 167 6.51 -14.65 10.67
C MET A 167 7.21 -13.32 10.98
N LYS A 168 8.25 -12.97 10.21
CA LYS A 168 8.82 -11.62 10.17
C LYS A 168 8.32 -10.88 8.93
N ILE A 169 7.42 -9.93 9.11
CA ILE A 169 7.01 -8.99 8.05
C ILE A 169 7.93 -7.79 8.12
N LEU A 170 8.63 -7.49 7.04
CA LEU A 170 9.37 -6.24 6.89
C LEU A 170 8.58 -5.33 5.93
N LYS A 171 7.94 -4.30 6.48
CA LYS A 171 7.29 -3.25 5.69
C LYS A 171 8.29 -2.13 5.45
N LEU A 172 8.55 -1.84 4.18
CA LEU A 172 9.26 -0.63 3.77
C LEU A 172 8.28 0.25 3.02
N SER A 173 8.27 1.55 3.34
CA SER A 173 7.52 2.58 2.61
C SER A 173 8.37 3.83 2.49
N GLU A 174 8.63 4.29 1.27
CA GLU A 174 9.19 5.63 1.01
C GLU A 174 8.04 6.65 0.97
N SER A 175 7.61 7.14 2.14
CA SER A 175 6.68 8.27 2.20
C SER A 175 7.43 9.60 2.21
N PHE A 176 7.44 10.31 1.08
CA PHE A 176 7.95 11.69 0.97
C PHE A 176 7.27 12.69 1.91
N LEU A 177 6.11 12.35 2.49
CA LEU A 177 5.38 13.21 3.43
C LEU A 177 5.75 13.02 4.90
N PHE A 178 6.44 11.92 5.24
CA PHE A 178 6.91 11.65 6.60
C PHE A 178 8.24 10.89 6.50
N PRO A 179 9.40 11.59 6.59
CA PRO A 179 10.70 10.96 6.59
C PRO A 179 10.92 10.29 7.95
N GLN A 180 10.45 9.05 8.10
CA GLN A 180 10.79 8.18 9.21
C GLN A 180 10.99 6.77 8.64
N GLU A 181 12.22 6.26 8.73
CA GLU A 181 12.52 4.84 8.53
C GLU A 181 11.80 4.05 9.63
N ASN A 182 10.59 3.55 9.33
CA ASN A 182 9.88 2.71 10.27
C ASN A 182 9.87 1.26 9.80
N VAL A 183 10.87 0.51 10.27
CA VAL A 183 10.85 -0.96 10.25
C VAL A 183 9.94 -1.41 11.40
N TRP A 184 8.67 -1.70 11.11
CA TRP A 184 7.78 -2.31 12.08
C TRP A 184 7.89 -3.84 12.00
N LEU A 185 8.51 -4.45 13.02
CA LEU A 185 8.35 -5.88 13.28
C LEU A 185 6.94 -6.11 13.83
N VAL A 186 6.05 -6.64 13.00
CA VAL A 186 4.77 -7.15 13.49
C VAL A 186 5.06 -8.49 14.17
N ARG A 187 5.00 -8.50 15.51
CA ARG A 187 5.08 -9.72 16.32
C ARG A 187 3.77 -10.52 16.22
#